data_AF-A0A5K0VTV5-F1
#
_entry.id   AF-A0A5K0VTV5-F1
#
_cell.length_a   1.000
_cell.length_b   1.000
_cell.length_c   1.000
_cell.angle_alpha   90.00
_cell.angle_beta   90.00
_cell.angle_gamma   90.00
#
_symmetry.space_group_name_H-M   'P 1'
#
loop_
_entity.id
_entity.type
_entity.pdbx_description
1 polymer ?
#
loop_
_entity_poly.entity_id
_entity_poly.type
_entity_poly.pdbx_seq_one_letter_code
_entity_poly.pdbx_strand_id
1 'polypeptide(L)' 'INDTIGTLAGGRYQEENVIAAIILGTGTNAAYVERMENAQSIPKWRGPLPKSGQM' A
#
# COMPACT_ATOMS: atom_id res chain seq x y z
N ILE A 1 3.17 7.37 -10.35
CA ILE A 1 2.56 6.42 -9.39
C ILE A 1 2.27 5.13 -10.14
N ASN A 2 2.51 3.95 -9.56
CA ASN A 2 2.03 2.68 -10.14
C ASN A 2 0.50 2.71 -10.18
N ASP A 3 -0.10 2.21 -11.26
CA ASP A 3 -1.56 2.18 -11.46
C ASP A 3 -2.34 1.62 -10.27
N THR A 4 -1.89 0.51 -9.69
CA THR A 4 -2.55 -0.16 -8.56
C THR A 4 -2.39 0.63 -7.27
N ILE A 5 -1.25 1.31 -7.07
CA ILE A 5 -1.05 2.29 -5.97
C ILE A 5 -1.98 3.49 -6.14
N GLY A 6 -2.20 3.94 -7.38
CA GLY A 6 -3.17 5.01 -7.69
C GLY A 6 -4.60 4.61 -7.37
N THR A 7 -4.99 3.39 -7.73
CA THR A 7 -6.30 2.81 -7.37
C THR A 7 -6.47 2.72 -5.86
N LEU A 8 -5.45 2.25 -5.13
CA LEU A 8 -5.46 2.17 -3.67
C LEU A 8 -5.63 3.55 -3.04
N ALA A 9 -4.84 4.54 -3.49
CA ALA A 9 -4.91 5.90 -2.97
C ALA A 9 -6.26 6.57 -3.25
N GLY A 10 -6.82 6.39 -4.45
CA GLY A 10 -8.14 6.91 -4.81
C GLY A 10 -9.26 6.26 -4.01
N GLY A 11 -9.22 4.95 -3.82
CA GLY A 11 -10.16 4.22 -2.97
C GLY A 11 -10.10 4.69 -1.52
N ARG A 12 -8.88 4.81 -0.96
CA ARG A 12 -8.69 5.23 0.44
C ARG A 12 -9.02 6.71 0.68
N TYR A 13 -8.92 7.55 -0.35
CA TYR A 13 -9.40 8.92 -0.30
C TYR A 13 -10.92 9.01 -0.16
N GLN A 14 -11.67 8.07 -0.75
CA GLN A 14 -13.13 8.02 -0.65
C GLN A 14 -13.62 7.26 0.59
N GLU A 15 -12.91 6.20 0.98
CA GLU A 15 -13.25 5.33 2.12
C GLU A 15 -11.97 4.97 2.89
N GLU A 16 -11.84 5.48 4.11
CA GLU A 16 -10.66 5.29 4.97
C GLU A 16 -10.43 3.82 5.35
N ASN A 17 -11.36 2.89 5.15
CA ASN A 17 -11.14 1.48 5.44
C ASN A 17 -10.53 0.68 4.28
N VAL A 18 -10.30 1.28 3.11
CA VAL A 18 -9.66 0.60 1.98
C VAL A 18 -8.18 0.32 2.28
N ILE A 19 -7.79 -0.96 2.35
CA ILE A 19 -6.40 -1.39 2.64
C ILE A 19 -5.69 -2.08 1.48
N ALA A 20 -6.41 -2.44 0.42
CA ALA A 20 -5.87 -3.12 -0.74
C ALA A 20 -6.60 -2.71 -2.02
N ALA A 21 -5.91 -2.79 -3.15
CA ALA A 21 -6.45 -2.61 -4.48
C ALA A 21 -5.93 -3.71 -5.41
N ILE A 22 -6.80 -4.20 -6.28
CA ILE A 22 -6.49 -5.23 -7.26
C ILE A 22 -6.95 -4.71 -8.62
N ILE A 23 -6.07 -4.80 -9.62
CA ILE A 23 -6.42 -4.55 -11.02
C ILE A 23 -6.61 -5.90 -11.70
N LEU A 24 -7.78 -6.08 -12.34
CA LEU A 24 -8.11 -7.23 -13.19
C LEU A 24 -8.43 -6.70 -14.60
N GLY A 25 -7.42 -6.57 -15.45
CA GLY A 25 -7.57 -6.05 -16.82
C GLY A 25 -6.73 -6.86 -17.82
N THR A 26 -6.09 -6.17 -18.77
CA THR A 26 -5.13 -6.81 -19.71
C THR A 26 -3.99 -7.52 -18.97
N GLY A 27 -3.60 -6.99 -17.81
CA GLY A 27 -2.75 -7.66 -16.83
C GLY A 27 -3.44 -7.72 -15.46
N THR A 28 -2.78 -8.38 -14.51
CA THR A 28 -3.22 -8.43 -13.12
C THR A 28 -2.13 -7.88 -12.20
N ASN A 29 -2.53 -7.08 -11.21
CA ASN A 29 -1.63 -6.54 -10.19
C ASN A 29 -2.42 -6.27 -8.90
N ALA A 30 -1.72 -6.22 -7.77
CA ALA A 30 -2.29 -5.93 -6.47
C ALA A 30 -1.34 -5.05 -5.64
N ALA A 31 -1.90 -4.14 -4.85
CA ALA A 31 -1.18 -3.35 -3.87
C ALA A 31 -1.98 -3.28 -2.58
N TYR A 32 -1.31 -3.18 -1.44
CA TYR A 32 -1.94 -3.08 -0.13
C TYR A 32 -1.11 -2.20 0.81
N VAL A 33 -1.74 -1.72 1.88
CA VAL A 33 -1.11 -0.99 2.97
C VAL A 33 -0.54 -1.99 3.97
N GLU A 34 0.77 -2.00 4.14
CA GLU A 34 1.46 -2.81 5.12
C GLU A 34 1.73 -2.03 6.41
N ARG A 35 1.62 -2.70 7.57
CA ARG A 35 1.94 -2.11 8.87
C ARG A 35 3.44 -2.19 9.10
N MET A 36 4.08 -1.05 9.32
CA MET A 36 5.53 -0.92 9.54
C MET A 36 5.86 -0.74 11.03
N GLU A 37 5.46 -1.70 11.86
CA GLU A 37 5.81 -1.72 13.28
C GLU A 37 7.26 -2.22 13.45
N ASN A 38 8.14 -1.35 13.97
CA ASN A 38 9.56 -1.65 14.26
C ASN A 38 10.36 -2.27 13.10
N ALA A 39 10.00 -1.97 11.85
CA ALA A 39 10.65 -2.44 10.61
C ALA A 39 10.68 -3.97 10.40
N GLN A 40 9.95 -4.76 11.19
CA GLN A 40 9.98 -6.22 11.10
C GLN A 40 9.09 -6.78 9.98
N SER A 41 8.01 -6.09 9.62
CA SER A 41 7.08 -6.53 8.57
C SER A 41 7.68 -6.50 7.17
N ILE A 42 8.65 -5.61 6.93
CA ILE A 42 9.41 -5.54 5.68
C ILE A 42 10.91 -5.63 6.03
N PRO A 43 11.48 -6.83 6.27
CA PRO A 43 12.87 -6.99 6.72
C PRO A 43 13.93 -6.41 5.77
N LYS A 44 13.58 -6.26 4.48
CA LYS A 44 14.45 -5.66 3.47
C LYS A 44 14.47 -4.12 3.53
N TRP A 45 13.56 -3.50 4.26
CA TRP A 45 13.49 -2.05 4.38
C TRP A 45 14.64 -1.54 5.25
N ARG A 46 15.45 -0.63 4.68
CA ARG A 46 16.60 -0.02 5.37
C ARG A 46 16.44 1.49 5.58
N GLY A 47 15.30 2.04 5.19
CA GLY A 47 14.99 3.47 5.34
C GLY A 47 14.43 3.80 6.73
N PRO A 48 14.19 5.09 7.02
CA PRO A 48 13.45 5.48 8.21
C PRO A 48 12.03 4.89 8.16
N LEU A 49 11.44 4.65 9.33
CA LEU A 49 10.04 4.22 9.41
C LEU A 49 9.12 5.33 8.87
N PRO A 50 8.05 4.98 8.13
CA PRO A 50 7.03 5.95 7.74
C PRO A 50 6.41 6.60 8.98
N LYS A 51 6.13 7.92 8.90
CA LYS A 51 5.51 8.67 10.02
C LYS A 51 4.16 8.11 10.46
N SER A 52 3.41 7.54 9.52
CA SER A 52 2.11 6.90 9.73
C SER A 52 2.22 5.49 10.33
N GLY A 53 3.43 4.90 10.38
CA GLY A 53 3.60 3.48 10.66
C GLY A 53 2.98 2.57 9.58
N GLN A 54 2.65 3.11 8.41
CA GLN A 54 2.03 2.41 7.29
C GLN A 54 2.82 2.66 6.01
N MET A 55 2.96 1.64 5.16
CA MET A 55 3.60 1.73 3.84
C MET A 55 2.71 1.18 2.74
#